data_AF-A0A9D2FW23-F1
#
_entry.id   AF-A0A9D2FW23-F1
#
_cell.length_a   1.000
_cell.length_b   1.000
_cell.length_c   1.000
_cell.angle_alpha   90.00
_cell.angle_beta   90.00
_cell.angle_gamma   90.00
#
_symmetry.space_group_name_H-M   'P 1'
#
loop_
_entity.id
_entity.type
_entity.pdbx_description
1 polymer ?
#
loop_
_entity_poly.entity_id
_entity_poly.type
_entity_poly.pdbx_seq_one_letter_code
_entity_poly.pdbx_strand_id
1 'polypeptide(L)'
;MANNKMKLTSELSLKEMALDSSQFFIPKKVKVDFSQARPKNKYRDGKATEVVESYILNGIDERTASAVDQGLIDMEDVKQITIEVLGSFDEIERAMAGSQLAFVELLDTRVMAQWVDGRNAGYKGLKLVASGLKLL
;
A
#
# COMPACT_ATOMS: atom_id res chain seq x y z
N MET A 1 37.70 -4.14 3.51
CA MET A 1 36.22 -4.23 3.59
C MET A 1 35.63 -3.60 2.34
N ALA A 2 34.62 -4.23 1.77
CA ALA A 2 34.30 -4.22 0.34
C ALA A 2 33.81 -2.87 -0.24
N ASN A 3 34.12 -2.74 -1.53
CA ASN A 3 33.89 -1.64 -2.46
C ASN A 3 32.38 -1.47 -2.85
N ASN A 4 31.46 -1.42 -1.87
CA ASN A 4 30.00 -1.38 -2.12
C ASN A 4 29.43 0.06 -2.22
N LYS A 5 30.16 1.00 -2.82
CA LYS A 5 29.61 2.34 -3.07
C LYS A 5 28.90 2.35 -4.43
N MET A 6 27.60 2.59 -4.45
CA MET A 6 26.85 2.83 -5.70
C MET A 6 27.36 4.11 -6.37
N LYS A 7 27.51 4.09 -7.69
CA LYS A 7 27.84 5.28 -8.47
C LYS A 7 26.59 6.16 -8.55
N LEU A 8 26.73 7.48 -8.39
CA LEU A 8 25.60 8.41 -8.55
C LEU A 8 24.99 8.39 -9.96
N THR A 9 25.73 7.87 -10.94
CA THR A 9 25.29 7.70 -12.33
C THR A 9 24.70 6.32 -12.61
N SER A 10 24.58 5.43 -11.62
CA SER A 10 23.94 4.13 -11.83
C SER A 10 22.43 4.30 -12.02
N GLU A 11 21.83 3.51 -12.91
CA GLU A 11 20.39 3.43 -13.15
C GLU A 11 19.66 2.74 -11.98
N LEU A 12 19.70 3.35 -10.79
CA LEU A 12 18.99 2.84 -9.62
C LEU A 12 17.52 3.28 -9.69
N SER A 13 16.61 2.31 -9.76
CA SER A 13 15.18 2.59 -9.64
C SER A 13 14.78 2.68 -8.16
N LEU A 14 14.58 3.90 -7.66
CA LEU A 14 14.01 4.13 -6.32
C LEU A 14 12.59 3.59 -6.18
N LYS A 15 11.95 3.16 -7.27
CA LYS A 15 10.62 2.55 -7.26
C LYS A 15 10.60 1.16 -6.65
N GLU A 16 11.72 0.44 -6.76
CA GLU A 16 11.84 -0.97 -6.38
C GLU A 16 12.56 -1.13 -5.04
N MET A 17 13.07 -0.04 -4.47
CA MET A 17 13.86 -0.06 -3.26
C MET A 17 12.96 -0.01 -2.02
N ALA A 18 13.08 -1.02 -1.16
CA ALA A 18 12.51 -0.98 0.18
C ALA A 18 13.35 -0.04 1.06
N LEU A 19 12.67 0.80 1.83
CA LEU A 19 13.28 1.64 2.84
C LEU A 19 13.49 0.85 4.13
N ASP A 20 14.45 1.29 4.95
CA ASP A 20 14.69 0.70 6.27
C ASP A 20 13.44 0.86 7.15
N SER A 21 12.72 -0.25 7.33
CA SER A 21 11.43 -0.26 8.02
C SER A 21 11.55 0.09 9.51
N SER A 22 12.75 -0.02 10.10
CA SER A 22 12.99 0.37 11.50
C SER A 22 12.85 1.89 11.74
N GLN A 23 12.89 2.69 10.68
CA GLN A 23 12.72 4.15 10.74
C GLN A 23 11.25 4.58 10.71
N PHE A 24 10.31 3.65 10.58
CA PHE A 24 8.89 3.95 10.40
C PHE A 24 8.04 3.25 11.45
N PHE A 25 6.96 3.93 11.87
CA PHE A 25 5.89 3.27 12.60
C PHE A 25 4.98 2.55 11.61
N ILE A 26 5.07 1.22 11.58
CA ILE A 26 4.18 0.38 10.77
C ILE A 26 3.04 -0.11 11.66
N PRO A 27 1.77 0.24 11.38
CA PRO A 27 0.65 -0.18 12.21
C PRO A 27 0.43 -1.69 12.12
N LYS A 28 0.17 -2.33 13.26
CA LYS A 28 -0.15 -3.77 13.32
C LYS A 28 -1.50 -4.10 12.69
N LYS A 29 -2.44 -3.15 12.80
CA LYS A 29 -3.79 -3.28 12.26
C LYS A 29 -4.18 -2.00 11.55
N VAL A 30 -4.90 -2.16 10.44
CA VAL A 30 -5.36 -1.05 9.62
C VAL A 30 -6.83 -1.25 9.26
N LYS A 31 -7.66 -0.23 9.46
CA LYS A 31 -9.06 -0.20 8.99
C LYS A 31 -9.04 0.15 7.51
N VAL A 32 -9.63 -0.71 6.69
CA VAL A 32 -9.69 -0.57 5.22
C VAL A 32 -11.15 -0.57 4.77
N ASP A 33 -11.50 0.39 3.92
CA ASP A 33 -12.73 0.39 3.16
C ASP A 33 -12.50 -0.32 1.82
N PHE A 34 -12.99 -1.55 1.70
CA PHE A 34 -12.81 -2.37 0.51
C PHE A 34 -13.68 -1.90 -0.67
N SER A 35 -14.66 -1.02 -0.48
CA SER A 35 -15.40 -0.42 -1.60
C SER A 35 -14.50 0.46 -2.48
N GLN A 36 -13.38 0.95 -1.92
CA GLN A 36 -12.41 1.81 -2.60
C GLN A 36 -11.15 1.07 -3.07
N ALA A 37 -11.08 -0.24 -2.84
CA ALA A 37 -9.97 -1.07 -3.32
C ALA A 37 -9.95 -1.08 -4.84
N ARG A 38 -8.74 -1.01 -5.43
CA ARG A 38 -8.57 -1.04 -6.88
C ARG A 38 -7.52 -2.08 -7.31
N PRO A 39 -7.81 -2.90 -8.33
CA PRO A 39 -6.79 -3.78 -8.89
C PRO A 39 -5.75 -2.94 -9.64
N LYS A 40 -4.50 -3.40 -9.57
CA LYS A 40 -3.40 -2.94 -10.40
C LYS A 40 -3.01 -4.11 -11.30
N ASN A 41 -3.24 -3.96 -12.59
CA ASN A 41 -2.98 -5.05 -13.53
C ASN A 41 -1.53 -5.00 -14.04
N LYS A 42 -0.99 -6.16 -14.42
CA LYS A 42 0.29 -6.23 -15.11
C LYS A 42 0.21 -5.49 -16.44
N TYR A 43 1.29 -4.81 -16.81
CA TYR A 43 1.44 -4.20 -18.13
C TYR A 43 2.33 -5.07 -19.01
N ARG A 44 1.94 -5.23 -20.27
CA ARG A 44 2.75 -5.85 -21.31
C ARG A 44 2.70 -4.95 -22.55
N ASP A 45 3.86 -4.61 -23.10
CA ASP A 45 4.00 -3.77 -24.31
C ASP A 45 3.22 -2.44 -24.24
N GLY A 46 3.23 -1.80 -23.06
CA GLY A 46 2.54 -0.52 -22.82
C GLY A 46 1.02 -0.62 -22.68
N LYS A 47 0.44 -1.83 -22.68
CA LYS A 47 -0.99 -2.07 -22.46
C LYS A 47 -1.22 -2.82 -21.16
N ALA A 48 -2.28 -2.44 -20.43
CA ALA A 48 -2.73 -3.20 -19.26
C ALA A 48 -3.26 -4.56 -19.72
N THR A 49 -2.89 -5.61 -18.99
CA THR A 49 -3.43 -6.96 -19.16
C THR A 49 -4.65 -7.17 -18.26
N GLU A 50 -5.31 -8.30 -18.38
CA GLU A 50 -6.38 -8.73 -17.45
C GLU A 50 -5.82 -9.39 -16.17
N VAL A 51 -4.50 -9.60 -16.10
CA VAL A 51 -3.86 -10.24 -14.96
C VAL A 51 -3.63 -9.21 -13.87
N VAL A 52 -4.32 -9.36 -12.75
CA VAL A 52 -4.09 -8.56 -11.54
C VAL A 52 -2.69 -8.87 -11.00
N GLU A 53 -1.89 -7.83 -10.79
CA GLU A 53 -0.57 -7.88 -10.16
C GLU A 53 -0.65 -7.68 -8.65
N SER A 54 -1.50 -6.74 -8.22
CA SER A 54 -1.68 -6.37 -6.84
C SER A 54 -3.00 -5.61 -6.65
N TYR A 55 -3.41 -5.41 -5.41
CA TYR A 55 -4.48 -4.47 -5.05
C TYR A 55 -3.91 -3.25 -4.36
N ILE A 56 -4.44 -2.08 -4.70
CA ILE A 56 -4.17 -0.84 -3.97
C ILE A 56 -5.35 -0.56 -3.04
N LEU A 57 -5.04 -0.47 -1.75
CA LEU A 57 -5.96 -0.16 -0.66
C LEU A 57 -5.55 1.17 -0.02
N ASN A 58 -6.50 1.81 0.64
CA ASN A 58 -6.23 2.92 1.54
C ASN A 58 -6.70 2.53 2.93
N GLY A 59 -5.85 2.77 3.92
CA GLY A 59 -6.13 2.33 5.28
C GLY A 59 -5.77 3.35 6.34
N ILE A 60 -6.42 3.23 7.50
CA ILE A 60 -6.23 4.09 8.67
C ILE A 60 -5.77 3.20 9.82
N ASP A 61 -4.72 3.58 10.55
CA ASP A 61 -4.27 2.78 11.70
C ASP A 61 -5.34 2.71 12.80
N GLU A 62 -5.31 1.66 13.61
CA GLU A 62 -6.31 1.36 14.64
C GLU A 62 -6.56 2.52 15.62
N ARG A 63 -5.53 3.29 16.00
CA ARG A 63 -5.70 4.38 16.96
C ARG A 63 -6.41 5.56 16.33
N THR A 64 -6.00 5.93 15.11
CA THR A 64 -6.65 7.01 14.37
C THR A 64 -8.08 6.64 14.00
N ALA A 65 -8.33 5.40 13.57
CA ALA A 65 -9.67 4.91 13.30
C ALA A 65 -10.57 4.99 14.54
N SER A 66 -10.04 4.60 15.71
CA SER A 66 -10.78 4.70 16.98
C SER A 66 -11.08 6.15 17.37
N ALA A 67 -10.16 7.08 17.12
CA ALA A 67 -10.36 8.50 17.39
C ALA A 67 -11.45 9.11 16.50
N VAL A 68 -11.50 8.73 15.22
CA VAL A 68 -12.58 9.11 14.31
C VAL A 68 -13.92 8.55 14.79
N ASP A 69 -13.98 7.26 15.14
CA ASP A 69 -15.22 6.62 15.61
C ASP A 69 -15.73 7.26 16.92
N GLN A 70 -14.85 7.85 17.73
CA GLN A 70 -15.17 8.60 18.96
C GLN A 70 -15.53 10.08 18.70
N GLY A 71 -15.46 10.56 17.46
CA GLY A 71 -15.70 11.97 17.11
C GLY A 71 -14.61 12.93 17.60
N LEU A 72 -13.41 12.43 17.88
CA LEU A 72 -12.28 13.25 18.33
C LEU A 72 -11.53 13.90 17.16
N ILE A 73 -11.63 13.30 15.97
CA ILE A 73 -11.00 13.76 14.72
C ILE A 73 -12.00 13.56 13.60
N ASP A 74 -12.12 14.55 12.71
CA ASP A 74 -12.93 14.43 11.51
C ASP A 74 -12.24 13.54 10.46
N MET A 75 -12.99 12.64 9.82
CA MET A 75 -12.44 11.74 8.80
C MET A 75 -11.77 12.49 7.64
N GLU A 76 -12.26 13.69 7.31
CA GLU A 76 -11.72 14.53 6.23
C GLU A 76 -10.28 14.99 6.50
N ASP A 77 -9.89 15.08 7.78
CA ASP A 77 -8.54 15.47 8.20
C ASP A 77 -7.58 14.28 8.30
N VAL A 78 -8.09 13.05 8.17
CA VAL A 78 -7.28 11.83 8.29
C VAL A 78 -6.56 11.53 6.99
N LYS A 79 -5.22 11.56 7.06
CA LYS A 79 -4.37 11.04 5.98
C LYS A 79 -4.37 9.52 6.00
N GLN A 80 -4.84 8.93 4.91
CA GLN A 80 -4.81 7.49 4.72
C GLN A 80 -3.42 6.99 4.29
N ILE A 81 -3.10 5.77 4.70
CA ILE A 81 -1.92 5.02 4.27
C ILE A 81 -2.26 4.30 2.97
N THR A 82 -1.53 4.56 1.90
CA THR A 82 -1.61 3.74 0.69
C THR A 82 -0.93 2.40 0.93
N ILE A 83 -1.62 1.31 0.61
CA ILE A 83 -1.15 -0.06 0.78
C ILE A 83 -1.25 -0.78 -0.56
N GLU A 84 -0.16 -1.42 -1.00
CA GLU A 84 -0.15 -2.33 -2.14
C GLU A 84 -0.03 -3.77 -1.63
N VAL A 85 -1.01 -4.62 -1.95
CA VAL A 85 -1.08 -6.01 -1.48
C VAL A 85 -0.82 -6.93 -2.66
N LEU A 86 0.22 -7.76 -2.55
CA LEU A 86 0.74 -8.62 -3.61
C LEU A 86 0.10 -10.02 -3.65
N GLY A 87 -0.82 -10.29 -2.73
CA GLY A 87 -1.50 -11.58 -2.58
C GLY A 87 -2.84 -11.44 -1.87
N SER A 88 -3.40 -12.56 -1.39
CA SER A 88 -4.73 -12.61 -0.76
C SER A 88 -5.87 -12.06 -1.64
N PHE A 89 -5.77 -12.26 -2.95
CA PHE A 89 -6.70 -11.65 -3.92
C PHE A 89 -8.13 -12.14 -3.71
N ASP A 90 -8.34 -13.44 -3.51
CA ASP A 90 -9.67 -14.01 -3.25
C ASP A 90 -10.32 -13.39 -1.99
N GLU A 91 -9.55 -13.18 -0.92
CA GLU A 91 -10.04 -12.51 0.29
C GLU A 91 -10.43 -11.05 0.01
N ILE A 92 -9.59 -10.33 -0.74
CA ILE A 92 -9.82 -8.93 -1.09
C ILE A 92 -11.06 -8.81 -1.98
N GLU A 93 -11.18 -9.63 -3.02
CA GLU A 93 -12.32 -9.62 -3.94
C GLU A 93 -13.64 -9.94 -3.23
N ARG A 94 -13.64 -10.90 -2.29
CA ARG A 94 -14.82 -11.17 -1.45
C ARG A 94 -15.18 -9.97 -0.58
N ALA A 95 -14.19 -9.31 0.03
CA ALA A 95 -14.41 -8.12 0.85
C ALA A 95 -14.92 -6.94 0.01
N MET A 96 -14.42 -6.77 -1.21
CA MET A 96 -14.88 -5.79 -2.19
C MET A 96 -16.33 -6.03 -2.59
N ALA A 97 -16.69 -7.27 -2.93
CA ALA A 97 -18.05 -7.63 -3.32
C ALA A 97 -19.08 -7.33 -2.21
N GLY A 98 -18.66 -7.42 -0.94
CA GLY A 98 -19.46 -7.07 0.21
C GLY A 98 -19.37 -5.60 0.65
N SER A 99 -18.61 -4.75 -0.05
CA SER A 99 -18.30 -3.36 0.38
C SER A 99 -17.87 -3.28 1.84
N GLN A 100 -17.02 -4.22 2.27
CA GLN A 100 -16.67 -4.37 3.69
C GLN A 100 -15.80 -3.22 4.18
N LEU A 101 -16.08 -2.76 5.39
CA LEU A 101 -15.20 -1.92 6.19
C LEU A 101 -14.62 -2.78 7.32
N ALA A 102 -13.34 -3.15 7.23
CA ALA A 102 -12.77 -4.14 8.12
C ALA A 102 -11.36 -3.78 8.58
N PHE A 103 -10.99 -4.27 9.77
CA PHE A 103 -9.59 -4.26 10.20
C PHE A 103 -8.84 -5.41 9.54
N VAL A 104 -7.60 -5.13 9.15
CA VAL A 104 -6.69 -6.13 8.59
C VAL A 104 -5.33 -6.11 9.26
N GLU A 105 -4.69 -7.27 9.28
CA GLU A 105 -3.26 -7.42 9.54
C GLU A 105 -2.51 -7.59 8.21
N LEU A 106 -1.45 -6.82 8.00
CA LEU A 106 -0.64 -6.85 6.78
C LEU A 106 0.53 -7.83 6.94
N LEU A 107 0.70 -8.73 5.97
CA LEU A 107 1.74 -9.76 6.01
C LEU A 107 3.03 -9.27 5.33
N ASP A 108 4.20 -9.60 5.91
CA ASP A 108 5.55 -9.27 5.41
C ASP A 108 5.69 -7.84 4.84
N THR A 109 5.28 -6.87 5.66
CA THR A 109 5.15 -5.48 5.24
C THR A 109 6.51 -4.80 5.04
N ARG A 110 6.62 -4.05 3.94
CA ARG A 110 7.78 -3.21 3.61
C ARG A 110 7.33 -1.78 3.34
N VAL A 111 8.15 -0.81 3.73
CA VAL A 111 7.95 0.59 3.36
C VAL A 111 8.64 0.85 2.02
N MET A 112 7.91 1.39 1.05
CA MET A 112 8.44 1.73 -0.27
C MET A 112 8.03 3.14 -0.67
N ALA A 113 8.82 3.74 -1.56
CA ALA A 113 8.40 4.98 -2.20
C ALA A 113 7.19 4.73 -3.12
N GLN A 114 6.16 5.55 -2.99
CA GLN A 114 5.04 5.57 -3.90
C GLN A 114 5.41 6.38 -5.13
N TRP A 115 5.59 5.69 -6.24
CA TRP A 115 5.79 6.30 -7.55
C TRP A 115 4.55 6.08 -8.40
N VAL A 116 4.15 7.14 -9.09
CA VAL A 116 3.10 7.09 -10.12
C VAL A 116 3.78 7.26 -11.47
N ASP A 117 3.29 6.51 -12.46
CA ASP A 117 3.70 6.59 -13.85
C ASP A 117 2.66 7.32 -14.71
N GLY A 118 3.05 7.78 -15.90
CA GLY A 118 2.15 8.45 -16.86
C GLY A 118 2.11 9.98 -16.73
N ARG A 119 0.93 10.58 -16.98
CA ARG A 119 0.79 12.05 -17.16
C ARG A 119 1.21 12.86 -15.93
N ASN A 120 1.01 12.32 -14.72
CA ASN A 120 1.41 12.95 -13.46
C ASN A 120 2.51 12.14 -12.75
N ALA A 121 3.48 11.67 -13.53
CA ALA A 121 4.56 10.83 -13.04
C ALA A 121 5.36 11.49 -11.91
N GLY A 122 5.91 10.66 -11.02
CA GLY A 122 6.81 11.09 -9.96
C GLY A 122 6.46 10.51 -8.60
N TYR A 123 7.27 10.91 -7.62
CA TYR A 123 7.11 10.54 -6.22
C TYR A 123 5.86 11.19 -5.64
N LYS A 124 5.03 10.40 -4.94
CA LYS A 124 3.80 10.86 -4.28
C LYS A 124 3.82 10.72 -2.76
N GLY A 125 4.79 10.00 -2.21
CA GLY A 125 4.85 9.75 -0.77
C GLY A 125 5.38 8.35 -0.49
N LEU A 126 5.06 7.84 0.69
CA LEU A 126 5.37 6.48 1.09
C LEU A 126 4.13 5.60 0.94
N LYS A 127 4.36 4.32 0.65
CA LYS A 127 3.35 3.27 0.70
C LYS A 127 3.85 2.09 1.52
N LEU A 128 2.91 1.33 2.04
CA LEU A 128 3.19 -0.02 2.52
C LEU A 128 3.02 -1.00 1.36
N VAL A 129 3.91 -1.98 1.27
CA VAL A 129 3.77 -3.12 0.36
C VAL A 129 3.75 -4.38 1.21
N ALA A 130 2.68 -5.16 1.09
CA ALA A 130 2.45 -6.37 1.88
C ALA A 130 2.37 -7.61 0.98
N SER A 131 2.86 -8.75 1.44
CA SER A 131 2.75 -10.03 0.71
C SER A 131 1.31 -10.52 0.62
N GLY A 132 0.47 -10.12 1.57
CA GLY A 132 -0.94 -10.46 1.67
C GLY A 132 -1.57 -9.73 2.86
N LEU A 133 -2.81 -10.08 3.17
CA LEU A 133 -3.51 -9.59 4.35
C LEU A 133 -4.34 -10.67 5.02
N LYS A 134 -4.68 -10.43 6.28
CA LYS A 134 -5.67 -11.21 7.03
C LYS A 134 -6.77 -10.28 7.54
N LEU A 135 -8.02 -10.56 7.18
CA LEU A 135 -9.20 -9.92 7.77
C LEU A 135 -9.33 -10.32 9.25
N LEU A 136 -9.71 -9.36 10.10
CA LEU A 136 -9.86 -9.53 11.56
C LEU A 136 -11.32 -9.53 12.01
#